data_AF-A0A9K3NK20-F1
#
_entry.id   AF-A0A9K3NK20-F1
#
_cell.length_a   1.000
_cell.length_b   1.000
_cell.length_c   1.000
_cell.angle_alpha   90.00
_cell.angle_beta   90.00
_cell.angle_gamma   90.00
#
_symmetry.space_group_name_H-M   'P 1'
#
loop_
_entity.id
_entity.type
_entity.pdbx_description
1 polymer ?
#
loop_
_entity_poly.entity_id
_entity_poly.type
_entity_poly.pdbx_seq_one_letter_code
_entity_poly.pdbx_strand_id
1 'polypeptide(L)'
;MELLNTLVSAYCGLVAGKIGNINLTQEDYQQIDKDEMDLMDIKWAFASAVRRAKDFMERTGRTSLESKKDTKYGFDKQVVKCFNCGERGYFKRECTKPPQHGN
;
A
#
# COMPACT_ATOMS: atom_id res chain seq x y z
N MET A 1 -1.28 -16.33 -8.68
CA MET A 1 -1.27 -16.19 -10.15
C MET A 1 -1.63 -14.78 -10.60
N GLU A 2 -2.66 -14.11 -10.05
CA GLU A 2 -3.06 -12.76 -10.48
C GLU A 2 -1.96 -11.70 -10.38
N LEU A 3 -1.27 -11.59 -9.25
CA LEU A 3 -0.17 -10.63 -9.10
C LEU A 3 0.96 -10.85 -10.11
N LEU A 4 1.27 -12.11 -10.41
CA LEU A 4 2.25 -12.46 -11.43
C LEU A 4 1.75 -12.06 -12.82
N ASN A 5 0.47 -12.29 -13.11
CA ASN A 5 -0.13 -11.88 -14.38
C ASN A 5 -0.13 -10.36 -14.55
N THR A 6 -0.44 -9.61 -13.49
CA THR A 6 -0.35 -8.14 -13.49
C THR A 6 1.09 -7.68 -13.73
N LEU A 7 2.07 -8.31 -13.06
CA LEU A 7 3.49 -7.99 -13.25
C LEU A 7 3.94 -8.25 -14.70
N VAL A 8 3.62 -9.43 -15.24
CA VAL A 8 3.96 -9.81 -16.62
C VAL A 8 3.28 -8.88 -17.62
N SER A 9 2.00 -8.54 -17.41
CA SER A 9 1.26 -7.60 -18.26
C SER A 9 1.86 -6.20 -18.22
N ALA A 10 2.26 -5.71 -17.04
CA ALA A 10 2.93 -4.43 -16.89
C ALA A 10 4.29 -4.44 -17.60
N TYR A 11 5.09 -5.49 -17.42
CA TYR A 11 6.38 -5.61 -18.11
C TYR A 11 6.22 -5.63 -19.64
N CYS A 12 5.33 -6.47 -20.16
CA CYS A 12 5.05 -6.54 -21.60
C CYS A 12 4.53 -5.21 -22.16
N GLY A 13 3.68 -4.50 -21.40
CA GLY A 13 3.17 -3.19 -21.78
C GLY A 13 4.29 -2.13 -21.83
N LEU A 14 5.22 -2.15 -20.87
CA LEU A 14 6.37 -1.24 -20.84
C LEU A 14 7.29 -1.49 -22.04
N VAL A 15 7.68 -2.75 -22.28
CA VAL A 15 8.56 -3.12 -23.42
C VAL A 15 7.91 -2.76 -24.76
N ALA A 16 6.58 -2.88 -24.86
CA ALA A 16 5.84 -2.53 -26.07
C ALA A 16 5.52 -1.02 -26.20
N GLY A 17 5.95 -0.16 -25.26
CA GLY A 17 5.65 1.28 -25.25
C GLY A 17 4.17 1.61 -25.02
N LYS A 18 3.40 0.67 -24.46
CA LYS A 18 1.95 0.80 -24.20
C LYS A 18 1.63 1.30 -22.78
N ILE A 19 2.65 1.46 -21.94
CA ILE A 19 2.51 1.99 -20.58
C ILE A 19 3.07 3.40 -20.56
N GLY A 20 2.21 4.35 -20.21
CA GLY A 20 2.53 5.77 -20.17
C GLY A 20 1.40 6.61 -20.76
N ASN A 21 1.62 7.92 -20.78
CA ASN A 21 0.85 8.86 -21.55
C ASN A 21 0.91 8.49 -23.05
N ILE A 22 -0.25 8.28 -23.67
CA ILE A 22 -0.39 7.93 -25.10
C ILE A 22 0.19 8.98 -26.05
N ASN A 23 0.46 10.19 -25.56
CA ASN A 23 1.04 11.28 -26.33
C ASN A 23 2.57 11.32 -26.26
N LEU A 24 3.21 10.43 -25.49
CA LEU A 24 4.66 10.39 -25.32
C LEU A 24 5.23 9.08 -25.86
N THR A 25 6.30 9.17 -26.63
CA THR A 25 7.07 8.03 -27.13
C THR A 25 8.07 7.54 -26.08
N GLN A 26 8.65 6.35 -26.30
CA GLN A 26 9.70 5.82 -25.42
C GLN A 26 10.95 6.71 -25.40
N GLU A 27 11.31 7.33 -26.53
CA GLU A 27 12.43 8.29 -26.62
C GLU A 27 12.14 9.55 -25.81
N ASP A 28 10.87 10.00 -25.76
CA ASP A 28 10.49 11.13 -24.92
C ASP A 28 10.69 10.80 -23.43
N TYR A 29 10.32 9.59 -22.98
CA TYR A 29 10.55 9.16 -21.60
C TYR A 29 12.03 9.09 -21.22
N GLN A 30 12.90 8.71 -22.15
CA GLN A 30 14.34 8.66 -21.91
C GLN A 30 14.97 10.05 -21.73
N GLN A 31 14.32 11.09 -22.24
CA GLN A 31 14.76 12.48 -22.12
C GLN A 31 14.21 13.19 -20.88
N ILE A 32 13.22 12.60 -20.19
CA ILE A 32 12.68 13.17 -18.96
C ILE A 32 13.78 13.20 -17.91
N ASP A 33 13.98 14.38 -17.31
CA ASP A 33 14.89 14.54 -16.20
C ASP A 33 14.47 13.64 -15.03
N LYS A 34 15.46 13.04 -14.37
CA LYS A 34 15.20 12.05 -13.32
C LYS A 34 14.40 12.65 -12.16
N ASP A 35 14.65 13.90 -11.78
CA ASP A 35 13.97 14.54 -10.67
C ASP A 35 12.51 14.85 -11.04
N GLU A 36 12.23 15.17 -12.30
CA GLU A 36 10.85 15.32 -12.80
C GLU A 36 10.08 14.00 -12.81
N MET A 37 10.76 12.89 -13.15
CA MET A 37 10.17 11.55 -13.07
C MET A 37 9.82 11.18 -11.61
N ASP A 38 10.75 11.40 -10.68
CA ASP A 38 10.52 11.17 -9.25
C ASP A 38 9.40 12.06 -8.71
N LEU A 39 9.34 13.33 -9.13
CA LEU A 39 8.29 14.26 -8.75
C LEU A 39 6.90 13.79 -9.24
N MET A 40 6.80 13.28 -10.47
CA MET A 40 5.55 12.72 -10.99
C MET A 40 5.10 11.51 -10.17
N ASP A 41 6.01 10.59 -9.86
CA ASP A 41 5.71 9.39 -9.06
C ASP A 41 5.27 9.75 -7.64
N ILE A 42 5.92 10.72 -6.99
CA ILE A 42 5.53 11.23 -5.67
C ILE A 42 4.13 11.85 -5.73
N LYS A 43 3.84 12.70 -6.73
CA LYS A 43 2.50 13.30 -6.92
C LYS A 43 1.43 12.22 -7.12
N TRP A 44 1.72 11.20 -7.93
CA TRP A 44 0.80 10.09 -8.19
C TRP A 44 0.54 9.23 -6.94
N ALA A 45 1.60 8.92 -6.19
CA ALA A 45 1.51 8.20 -4.93
C ALA A 45 0.67 8.97 -3.91
N PHE A 46 0.88 10.28 -3.80
CA PHE A 46 0.12 11.15 -2.91
C PHE A 46 -1.37 11.20 -3.29
N ALA A 47 -1.67 11.46 -4.57
CA ALA A 47 -3.05 11.47 -5.06
C ALA A 47 -3.77 10.12 -4.82
N SER A 48 -3.05 9.01 -5.01
CA SER A 48 -3.56 7.67 -4.73
C SER A 48 -3.77 7.39 -3.25
N ALA A 49 -2.91 7.93 -2.38
CA ALA A 49 -3.10 7.85 -0.94
C ALA A 49 -4.33 8.67 -0.50
N VAL A 50 -4.49 9.89 -0.99
CA VAL A 50 -5.66 10.75 -0.69
C VAL A 50 -6.97 10.10 -1.13
N ARG A 51 -7.02 9.53 -2.34
CA ARG A 51 -8.20 8.79 -2.81
C ARG A 51 -8.53 7.60 -1.91
N ARG A 52 -7.54 6.77 -1.59
CA ARG A 52 -7.73 5.64 -0.66
C ARG A 52 -8.17 6.08 0.72
N ALA A 53 -7.66 7.21 1.22
CA ALA A 53 -8.07 7.77 2.50
C ALA A 53 -9.53 8.23 2.48
N LYS A 54 -9.96 8.92 1.41
CA LYS A 54 -11.36 9.32 1.23
C LYS A 54 -12.29 8.12 1.21
N ASP A 55 -12.00 7.12 0.37
CA ASP A 55 -12.81 5.90 0.27
C ASP A 55 -12.87 5.14 1.61
N PHE A 56 -11.77 5.12 2.35
CA PHE A 56 -11.71 4.54 3.69
C PHE A 56 -12.60 5.29 4.68
N MET A 57 -12.54 6.62 4.70
CA MET A 57 -13.33 7.47 5.58
C MET A 57 -14.84 7.31 5.30
N GLU A 58 -15.23 7.29 4.03
CA GLU A 58 -16.62 7.04 3.61
C GLU A 58 -17.10 5.65 4.04
N ARG A 59 -16.30 4.60 3.79
CA ARG A 59 -16.65 3.22 4.15
C ARG A 59 -16.73 2.98 5.65
N THR A 60 -15.94 3.71 6.44
CA THR A 60 -15.85 3.50 7.90
C THR A 60 -16.61 4.54 8.72
N GLY A 61 -17.15 5.58 8.10
CA GLY A 61 -17.78 6.72 8.77
C GLY A 61 -16.81 7.57 9.60
N ARG A 62 -15.48 7.44 9.38
CA ARG A 62 -14.47 8.19 10.14
C ARG A 62 -14.29 9.58 9.56
N THR A 63 -14.18 10.57 10.45
CA THR A 63 -13.91 11.99 10.09
C THR A 63 -12.43 12.37 10.15
N SER A 64 -11.57 11.48 10.67
CA SER A 64 -10.12 11.67 10.76
C SER A 64 -9.36 10.35 10.53
N LEU A 65 -8.15 10.46 9.97
CA LEU A 65 -7.20 9.35 9.79
C LEU A 65 -6.33 9.10 11.02
N GLU A 66 -6.46 9.92 12.07
CA GLU A 66 -5.65 9.80 13.28
C GLU A 66 -5.93 8.49 14.03
N SER A 67 -4.89 7.96 14.67
CA SER A 67 -5.00 6.79 15.54
C SER A 67 -5.48 7.20 16.93
N LYS A 68 -6.24 6.32 17.60
CA LYS A 68 -6.86 6.58 18.92
C LYS A 68 -5.87 6.72 20.10
N LYS A 69 -4.57 6.52 19.89
CA LYS A 69 -3.53 6.51 20.94
C LYS A 69 -2.30 7.30 20.47
N ASP A 70 -1.47 7.74 21.43
CA ASP A 70 -0.26 8.60 21.35
C ASP A 70 0.80 8.27 20.28
N THR A 71 0.55 7.35 19.37
CA THR A 71 1.43 7.04 18.25
C THR A 71 0.92 7.74 16.99
N LYS A 72 1.59 8.83 16.60
CA LYS A 72 1.30 9.63 15.37
C LYS A 72 1.24 8.79 14.08
N TYR A 73 1.95 7.67 14.02
CA TYR A 73 2.00 6.75 12.86
C TYR A 73 1.76 5.28 13.23
N GLY A 74 1.21 5.01 14.41
CA GLY A 74 0.97 3.64 14.88
C GLY A 74 -0.42 3.13 14.51
N PHE A 75 -0.61 1.82 14.68
CA PHE A 75 -1.90 1.16 14.55
C PHE A 75 -2.53 0.92 15.93
N ASP A 76 -3.86 0.75 15.95
CA ASP A 76 -4.54 0.38 17.20
C ASP A 76 -4.18 -1.07 17.58
N LYS A 77 -3.32 -1.20 18.60
CA LYS A 77 -2.90 -2.50 19.10
C LYS A 77 -4.09 -3.34 19.60
N GLN A 78 -5.19 -2.71 20.04
CA GLN A 78 -6.38 -3.43 20.52
C GLN A 78 -7.06 -4.26 19.43
N VAL A 79 -6.90 -3.91 18.16
CA VAL A 79 -7.47 -4.69 17.04
C VAL A 79 -6.48 -5.69 16.43
N VAL A 80 -5.22 -5.68 16.86
CA VAL A 80 -4.20 -6.65 16.42
C VAL A 80 -4.58 -8.04 16.89
N LYS A 81 -4.58 -9.01 15.97
CA LYS A 81 -4.85 -10.42 16.26
C LYS A 81 -3.54 -11.17 16.51
N CYS A 82 -3.42 -11.82 17.67
CA CYS A 82 -2.31 -12.69 18.01
C CYS A 82 -2.26 -13.91 17.08
N PHE A 83 -1.14 -14.12 16.39
CA PHE A 83 -0.96 -15.29 15.50
C PHE A 83 -0.78 -16.63 16.22
N ASN A 84 -0.66 -16.63 17.55
CA ASN A 84 -0.58 -17.88 18.33
C ASN A 84 -1.97 -18.40 18.73
N CYS A 85 -2.76 -17.55 19.39
CA CYS A 85 -4.02 -17.95 20.00
C CYS A 85 -5.26 -17.31 19.35
N GLY A 86 -5.08 -16.39 18.40
CA GLY A 86 -6.17 -15.68 17.72
C GLY A 86 -6.86 -14.59 18.53
N GLU A 87 -6.50 -14.37 19.80
CA GLU A 87 -7.04 -13.28 20.62
C GLU A 87 -6.49 -11.92 20.20
N ARG A 88 -7.20 -10.84 20.55
CA ARG A 88 -6.83 -9.47 20.15
C ARG A 88 -6.11 -8.71 21.26
N GLY A 89 -5.34 -7.68 20.89
CA GLY A 89 -4.75 -6.73 21.82
C GLY A 89 -3.25 -6.88 22.04
N TYR A 90 -2.64 -7.94 21.52
CA TYR A 90 -1.23 -8.25 21.73
C TYR A 90 -0.63 -9.05 20.56
N PHE A 91 0.69 -8.96 20.43
CA PHE A 91 1.44 -9.72 19.41
C PHE A 91 1.73 -11.14 19.88
N LYS A 92 2.05 -12.05 18.94
CA LYS A 92 2.45 -13.44 19.26
C LYS A 92 3.56 -13.53 20.32
N ARG A 93 4.55 -12.62 20.30
CA ARG A 93 5.65 -12.57 21.27
C ARG A 93 5.23 -12.22 22.71
N GLU A 94 4.05 -11.66 22.87
CA GLU A 94 3.46 -11.25 24.16
C GLU A 94 2.41 -12.27 24.64
N CYS A 95 2.20 -13.35 23.88
CA CYS A 95 1.20 -14.36 24.19
C CYS A 95 1.67 -15.24 25.35
N THR A 96 0.83 -15.37 26.37
CA THR A 96 1.06 -16.24 27.53
C THR A 96 0.57 -17.68 27.31
N LYS A 97 -0.18 -17.93 26.24
CA LYS A 97 -0.66 -19.27 25.89
C LYS A 97 0.47 -20.09 25.25
N PRO A 98 0.47 -21.42 25.44
CA PRO A 98 1.45 -22.29 24.81
C PRO A 98 1.49 -22.08 23.28
N PRO A 99 2.65 -22.25 22.64
CA PRO A 99 2.77 -22.16 21.20
C PRO A 99 1.82 -23.16 20.53
N GLN A 100 0.87 -22.67 19.74
CA GLN A 100 0.15 -23.48 18.79
C GLN A 100 1.10 -23.65 17.59
N HIS A 101 1.62 -24.87 17.41
CA HIS A 101 2.29 -25.22 16.17
C HIS A 101 1.25 -25.15 15.05
N GLY A 102 1.47 -24.24 14.10
CA GLY A 102 0.67 -24.22 12.87
C GLY A 102 1.08 -25.42 12.01
N ASN A 103 0.09 -26.14 11.49
CA ASN A 103 0.25 -27.03 10.33
C ASN A 103 0.73 -26.22 9.12
#